data_AF-A0A2T7Q2Q0-F1
#
_entry.id   AF-A0A2T7Q2Q0-F1
#
_cell.length_a   1.000
_cell.length_b   1.000
_cell.length_c   1.000
_cell.angle_alpha   90.00
_cell.angle_beta   90.00
_cell.angle_gamma   90.00
#
_symmetry.space_group_name_H-M   'P 1'
#
loop_
_entity.id
_entity.type
_entity.pdbx_description
1 polymer ?
#
loop_
_entity_poly.entity_id
_entity_poly.type
_entity_poly.pdbx_seq_one_letter_code
_entity_poly.pdbx_strand_id
1 'polypeptide(L)'
;MAVRILSIQKLIIMKTSENFTNTTNNLHSSSEPFTLYLDDEPYILTKSAIKEQLDPGIQRSKEAFWPSHIKLLSQSGQTLILQLKDKKTVQQITVLMEPDKLQFSCNCNTMVKTVCIHVCRTLSRLLPSNSTDYFEQYSPQGIGSIAVKHPAYFDKHTSSTFITYSPKKREEDIYRFSQTELSYLTADHFKLPASTPKPIRDKEALFIILTSYRRERLPAIIPCAGLLTKDREGIKQFLPFLSGADKKDGLMTGDQHQLTSLGLAMWKLVEKLPGSFRDITAEHEEELLQLFTLWEEALPILSRQQRLYSYRLGWVRDLKRPPHKQDMYSCRISMERPVLSFVLKDCGACYHFYPELHVRGKCLSGFLHNEPFIVSLNAVYYLLSSLRDAALVELVEKQIVFKEQFAQFEQEILAPIKAHYKVNLITQKPKRK
;
A
#
# COMPACT_ATOMS: atom_id res chain seq x y z
N MET A 1 33.23 5.99 20.52
CA MET A 1 32.67 4.85 21.27
C MET A 1 32.41 3.75 20.24
N ALA A 2 33.15 2.66 20.34
CA ALA A 2 33.45 1.74 19.24
C ALA A 2 32.47 0.56 19.11
N VAL A 3 32.65 -0.21 18.02
CA VAL A 3 32.03 -1.52 17.66
C VAL A 3 30.69 -1.36 16.90
N ARG A 4 30.53 -1.71 15.61
CA ARG A 4 31.07 -2.84 14.83
C ARG A 4 31.04 -2.50 13.33
N ILE A 5 32.22 -2.47 12.71
CA ILE A 5 32.42 -2.62 11.27
C ILE A 5 32.48 -4.13 11.01
N LEU A 6 31.55 -4.67 10.23
CA LEU A 6 31.60 -6.02 9.64
C LEU A 6 31.21 -5.82 8.17
N SER A 7 32.20 -5.62 7.30
CA SER A 7 32.76 -6.70 6.49
C SER A 7 31.74 -7.24 5.47
N ILE A 8 31.44 -6.41 4.46
CA ILE A 8 31.03 -6.89 3.14
C ILE A 8 32.29 -7.51 2.50
N GLN A 9 32.66 -8.70 2.95
CA GLN A 9 33.44 -9.58 2.11
C GLN A 9 32.50 -10.03 1.01
N LYS A 10 32.71 -9.42 -0.17
CA LYS A 10 32.34 -10.00 -1.46
C LYS A 10 32.70 -11.49 -1.43
N LEU A 11 31.72 -12.34 -1.18
CA LEU A 11 31.72 -13.69 -1.71
C LEU A 11 31.53 -13.49 -3.22
N ILE A 12 32.64 -13.21 -3.91
CA ILE A 12 32.81 -13.62 -5.28
C ILE A 12 32.72 -15.14 -5.19
N ILE A 13 31.51 -15.67 -5.28
CA ILE A 13 31.32 -17.02 -5.77
C ILE A 13 31.95 -16.94 -7.15
N MET A 14 33.13 -17.55 -7.26
CA MET A 14 33.72 -17.88 -8.53
C MET A 14 32.63 -18.62 -9.29
N LYS A 15 31.95 -17.89 -10.19
CA LYS A 15 31.43 -18.47 -11.41
C LYS A 15 32.67 -19.05 -12.08
N THR A 16 33.04 -20.27 -11.71
CA THR A 16 33.56 -21.21 -12.68
C THR A 16 32.46 -21.31 -13.71
N SER A 17 32.57 -20.43 -14.69
CA SER A 17 32.17 -20.68 -16.06
C SER A 17 32.91 -21.95 -16.49
N GLU A 18 32.46 -23.11 -15.98
CA GLU A 18 32.65 -24.35 -16.69
C GLU A 18 31.91 -24.17 -17.98
N ASN A 19 32.72 -23.94 -19.01
CA ASN A 19 32.39 -23.91 -20.41
C ASN A 19 31.14 -24.76 -20.73
N PHE A 20 29.99 -24.11 -20.86
CA PHE A 20 28.79 -24.64 -21.51
C PHE A 20 28.98 -24.73 -23.04
N THR A 21 30.16 -25.14 -23.47
CA THR A 21 30.51 -25.47 -24.86
C THR A 21 31.06 -26.88 -24.90
N ASN A 22 30.24 -27.83 -24.48
CA ASN A 22 30.34 -29.23 -24.87
C ASN A 22 28.94 -29.87 -24.85
N THR A 23 28.00 -29.28 -25.61
CA THR A 23 26.83 -30.02 -26.06
C THR A 23 27.28 -30.92 -27.21
N THR A 24 27.80 -32.10 -26.85
CA THR A 24 27.61 -33.29 -27.68
C THR A 24 26.13 -33.35 -28.09
N ASN A 25 25.85 -33.83 -29.30
CA ASN A 25 24.49 -34.02 -29.85
C ASN A 25 23.69 -35.10 -29.08
N ASN A 26 23.64 -35.02 -27.74
CA ASN A 26 22.92 -35.93 -26.88
C ASN A 26 21.46 -35.48 -26.82
N LEU A 27 20.70 -35.94 -27.81
CA LEU A 27 19.25 -35.89 -27.75
C LEU A 27 18.79 -36.77 -26.59
N HIS A 28 17.83 -36.27 -25.82
CA HIS A 28 17.17 -37.02 -24.75
C HIS A 28 15.65 -36.98 -24.96
N SER A 29 14.93 -37.89 -24.31
CA SER A 29 13.47 -37.88 -24.37
C SER A 29 12.93 -36.70 -23.58
N SER A 30 12.00 -35.93 -24.16
CA SER A 30 11.32 -34.83 -23.44
C SER A 30 10.56 -35.25 -22.16
N SER A 31 10.34 -36.54 -21.96
CA SER A 31 9.78 -37.10 -20.72
C SER A 31 10.79 -37.18 -19.58
N GLU A 32 12.09 -37.09 -19.90
CA GLU A 32 13.15 -36.97 -18.90
C GLU A 32 13.26 -35.52 -18.41
N PRO A 33 13.50 -35.28 -17.11
CA PRO A 33 13.57 -33.93 -16.57
C PRO A 33 14.77 -33.14 -17.13
N PHE A 34 14.50 -31.98 -17.73
CA PHE A 34 15.50 -30.98 -18.08
C PHE A 34 15.55 -29.89 -17.02
N THR A 35 16.75 -29.52 -16.55
CA THR A 35 16.95 -28.52 -15.49
C THR A 35 17.24 -27.14 -16.08
N LEU A 36 16.45 -26.15 -15.66
CA LEU A 36 16.71 -24.73 -15.88
C LEU A 36 17.15 -24.09 -14.56
N TYR A 37 18.33 -23.48 -14.53
CA TYR A 37 18.86 -22.76 -13.37
C TYR A 37 18.29 -21.33 -13.32
N LEU A 38 18.07 -20.82 -12.10
CA LEU A 38 17.53 -19.49 -11.86
C LEU A 38 18.66 -18.49 -11.59
N ASP A 39 18.53 -17.28 -12.13
CA ASP A 39 19.68 -16.39 -12.29
C ASP A 39 20.18 -15.78 -10.98
N ASP A 40 19.34 -15.57 -9.94
CA ASP A 40 19.75 -15.10 -8.60
C ASP A 40 18.61 -15.14 -7.54
N GLU A 41 17.33 -15.03 -7.96
CA GLU A 41 16.17 -14.99 -7.05
C GLU A 41 15.39 -16.31 -7.01
N PRO A 42 14.92 -16.77 -5.83
CA PRO A 42 14.33 -18.08 -5.69
C PRO A 42 12.98 -18.18 -6.40
N TYR A 43 12.81 -19.23 -7.22
CA TYR A 43 11.60 -19.47 -8.01
C TYR A 43 11.28 -18.42 -9.10
N ILE A 44 12.17 -17.45 -9.34
CA ILE A 44 12.00 -16.40 -10.36
C ILE A 44 12.69 -16.82 -11.66
N LEU A 45 11.89 -17.13 -12.68
CA LEU A 45 12.39 -17.48 -14.01
C LEU A 45 12.35 -16.27 -14.94
N THR A 46 13.53 -15.78 -15.34
CA THR A 46 13.69 -14.63 -16.23
C THR A 46 13.66 -15.04 -17.70
N LYS A 47 13.38 -14.08 -18.59
CA LYS A 47 13.51 -14.30 -20.03
C LYS A 47 14.97 -14.49 -20.48
N SER A 48 15.93 -13.90 -19.76
CA SER A 48 17.37 -14.11 -20.01
C SER A 48 17.76 -15.56 -19.75
N ALA A 49 17.40 -16.12 -18.59
CA ALA A 49 17.65 -17.52 -18.25
C ALA A 49 17.12 -18.47 -19.32
N ILE A 50 15.88 -18.24 -19.79
CA ILE A 50 15.26 -19.02 -20.87
C ILE A 50 16.06 -18.91 -22.16
N LYS A 51 16.45 -17.69 -22.54
CA LYS A 51 17.16 -17.44 -23.80
C LYS A 51 18.55 -18.08 -23.81
N GLU A 52 19.23 -18.06 -22.68
CA GLU A 52 20.61 -18.55 -22.51
C GLU A 52 20.67 -20.08 -22.40
N GLN A 53 19.69 -20.72 -21.76
CA GLN A 53 19.72 -22.14 -21.43
C GLN A 53 18.91 -23.04 -22.38
N LEU A 54 18.00 -22.48 -23.20
CA LEU A 54 17.22 -23.25 -24.16
C LEU A 54 17.81 -23.24 -25.57
N ASP A 55 17.56 -24.31 -26.33
CA ASP A 55 18.01 -24.43 -27.72
C ASP A 55 17.47 -23.27 -28.60
N PRO A 56 18.33 -22.45 -29.24
CA PRO A 56 17.89 -21.39 -30.14
C PRO A 56 17.01 -21.89 -31.30
N GLY A 57 17.18 -23.14 -31.72
CA GLY A 57 16.36 -23.80 -32.74
C GLY A 57 14.91 -23.94 -32.30
N ILE A 58 14.66 -24.41 -31.07
CA ILE A 58 13.30 -24.54 -30.52
C ILE A 58 12.67 -23.16 -30.28
N GLN A 59 13.45 -22.19 -29.80
CA GLN A 59 12.99 -20.83 -29.55
C GLN A 59 12.53 -20.12 -30.85
N ARG A 60 13.20 -20.39 -31.97
CA ARG A 60 12.89 -19.83 -33.31
C ARG A 60 11.94 -20.69 -34.13
N SER A 61 11.56 -21.87 -33.64
CA SER A 61 10.74 -22.83 -34.37
C SER A 61 9.42 -22.20 -34.82
N LYS A 62 9.10 -22.35 -36.11
CA LYS A 62 7.81 -21.94 -36.69
C LYS A 62 6.71 -23.01 -36.51
N GLU A 63 7.01 -24.10 -35.81
CA GLU A 63 6.03 -25.15 -35.55
C GLU A 63 4.77 -24.60 -34.88
N ALA A 64 3.62 -25.04 -35.39
CA ALA A 64 2.31 -24.60 -34.96
C ALA A 64 1.90 -25.28 -33.65
N PHE A 65 2.53 -24.88 -32.54
CA PHE A 65 2.01 -25.17 -31.20
C PHE A 65 1.90 -23.87 -30.41
N TRP A 66 0.67 -23.52 -30.06
CA TRP A 66 0.39 -22.35 -29.22
C TRP A 66 -0.69 -22.74 -28.21
N PRO A 67 -0.32 -23.05 -26.94
CA PRO A 67 -1.26 -23.64 -26.00
C PRO A 67 -2.41 -22.65 -25.74
N SER A 68 -3.57 -22.93 -26.30
CA SER A 68 -4.77 -22.11 -26.17
C SER A 68 -5.28 -22.07 -24.72
N HIS A 69 -5.07 -23.18 -23.99
CA HIS A 69 -5.35 -23.29 -22.57
C HIS A 69 -4.19 -23.96 -21.81
N ILE A 70 -3.85 -23.40 -20.65
CA ILE A 70 -2.92 -23.97 -19.67
C ILE A 70 -3.69 -24.15 -18.36
N LYS A 71 -3.83 -25.38 -17.88
CA LYS A 71 -4.59 -25.72 -16.67
C LYS A 71 -3.70 -26.43 -15.67
N LEU A 72 -3.61 -25.94 -14.43
CA LEU A 72 -3.02 -26.70 -13.33
C LEU A 72 -3.94 -27.88 -13.00
N LEU A 73 -3.46 -29.11 -13.21
CA LEU A 73 -4.16 -30.34 -12.87
C LEU A 73 -4.00 -30.67 -11.40
N SER A 74 -2.76 -30.60 -10.89
CA SER A 74 -2.46 -30.87 -9.50
C SER A 74 -1.21 -30.13 -9.04
N GLN A 75 -1.12 -29.95 -7.73
CA GLN A 75 0.06 -29.48 -7.02
C GLN A 75 0.27 -30.40 -5.83
N SER A 76 1.46 -31.00 -5.73
CA SER A 76 1.87 -31.82 -4.58
C SER A 76 3.26 -31.42 -4.16
N GLY A 77 3.37 -30.77 -2.99
CA GLY A 77 4.63 -30.18 -2.54
C GLY A 77 5.18 -29.18 -3.56
N GLN A 78 6.38 -29.45 -4.06
CA GLN A 78 7.09 -28.65 -5.06
C GLN A 78 6.84 -29.11 -6.51
N THR A 79 5.96 -30.08 -6.72
CA THR A 79 5.65 -30.60 -8.05
C THR A 79 4.33 -30.03 -8.56
N LEU A 80 4.36 -29.41 -9.74
CA LEU A 80 3.21 -28.93 -10.49
C LEU A 80 2.96 -29.82 -11.71
N ILE A 81 1.70 -30.17 -11.96
CA ILE A 81 1.29 -30.84 -13.20
C ILE A 81 0.38 -29.89 -13.98
N LEU A 82 0.87 -29.43 -15.14
CA LEU A 82 0.16 -28.54 -16.04
C LEU A 82 -0.37 -29.32 -17.24
N GLN A 83 -1.63 -29.15 -17.59
CA GLN A 83 -2.22 -29.62 -18.84
C GLN A 83 -2.24 -28.49 -19.85
N LEU A 84 -1.71 -28.77 -21.02
CA LEU A 84 -1.74 -27.91 -22.19
C LEU A 84 -2.78 -28.42 -23.16
N LYS A 85 -3.64 -27.54 -23.66
CA LYS A 85 -4.58 -27.85 -24.73
C LYS A 85 -4.35 -26.91 -25.91
N ASP A 86 -4.08 -27.50 -27.06
CA ASP A 86 -4.17 -26.84 -28.36
C ASP A 86 -5.32 -27.47 -29.17
N LYS A 87 -5.71 -26.88 -30.29
CA LYS A 87 -6.90 -27.22 -31.10
C LYS A 87 -7.10 -28.72 -31.33
N LYS A 88 -6.01 -29.52 -31.38
CA LYS A 88 -6.03 -30.95 -31.63
C LYS A 88 -5.21 -31.81 -30.66
N THR A 89 -4.47 -31.21 -29.73
CA THR A 89 -3.51 -31.96 -28.88
C THR A 89 -3.67 -31.56 -27.41
N VAL A 90 -3.54 -32.57 -26.55
CA VAL A 90 -3.48 -32.40 -25.10
C VAL A 90 -2.15 -32.96 -24.63
N GLN A 91 -1.34 -32.12 -23.98
CA GLN A 91 -0.04 -32.51 -23.43
C GLN A 91 0.00 -32.18 -21.94
N GLN A 92 0.88 -32.84 -21.21
CA GLN A 92 1.12 -32.58 -19.80
C GLN A 92 2.58 -32.24 -19.57
N ILE A 93 2.80 -31.16 -18.82
CA ILE A 93 4.11 -30.76 -18.32
C ILE A 93 4.14 -31.00 -16.81
N THR A 94 5.18 -31.67 -16.36
CA THR A 94 5.51 -31.75 -14.93
C THR A 94 6.64 -30.75 -14.65
N VAL A 95 6.47 -29.96 -13.60
CA VAL A 95 7.47 -28.99 -13.13
C VAL A 95 7.82 -29.32 -11.69
N LEU A 96 9.09 -29.64 -11.43
CA LEU A 96 9.62 -29.72 -10.07
C LEU A 96 10.32 -28.39 -9.74
N MET A 97 9.98 -27.79 -8.60
CA MET A 97 10.46 -26.46 -8.21
C MET A 97 11.41 -26.53 -7.02
N GLU A 98 12.67 -26.20 -7.24
CA GLU A 98 13.66 -25.98 -6.19
C GLU A 98 13.99 -24.47 -6.13
N PRO A 99 14.54 -23.95 -5.01
CA PRO A 99 14.83 -22.52 -4.88
C PRO A 99 15.72 -21.98 -5.99
N ASP A 100 16.69 -22.76 -6.48
CA ASP A 100 17.72 -22.34 -7.44
C ASP A 100 17.51 -22.89 -8.87
N LYS A 101 16.52 -23.78 -9.06
CA LYS A 101 16.28 -24.44 -10.36
C LYS A 101 14.86 -24.95 -10.52
N LEU A 102 14.44 -25.05 -11.78
CA LEU A 102 13.17 -25.62 -12.20
C LEU A 102 13.45 -26.81 -13.13
N GLN A 103 12.87 -27.97 -12.84
CA GLN A 103 12.99 -29.14 -13.70
C GLN A 103 11.69 -29.37 -14.47
N PHE A 104 11.79 -29.52 -15.79
CA PHE A 104 10.65 -29.68 -16.68
C PHE A 104 10.69 -31.04 -17.37
N SER A 105 9.57 -31.74 -17.38
CA SER A 105 9.35 -32.89 -18.26
C SER A 105 8.00 -32.76 -18.97
N CYS A 106 7.91 -33.29 -20.19
CA CYS A 106 6.70 -33.27 -21.01
C CYS A 106 6.40 -34.68 -21.53
N ASN A 107 5.14 -35.10 -21.46
CA ASN A 107 4.72 -36.43 -21.89
C ASN A 107 4.64 -36.62 -23.42
N CYS A 108 5.22 -35.72 -24.24
CA CYS A 108 5.17 -35.83 -25.69
C CYS A 108 6.21 -36.80 -26.28
N ASN A 109 7.15 -37.29 -25.47
CA ASN A 109 8.18 -38.28 -25.83
C ASN A 109 9.04 -37.90 -27.06
N THR A 110 9.12 -36.62 -27.42
CA THR A 110 9.96 -36.14 -28.51
C THR A 110 11.43 -36.10 -28.10
N MET A 111 12.34 -36.45 -29.00
CA MET A 111 13.78 -36.33 -28.77
C MET A 111 14.22 -34.87 -28.91
N VAL A 112 14.82 -34.31 -27.86
CA VAL A 112 15.15 -32.88 -27.75
C VAL A 112 16.56 -32.67 -27.21
N LYS A 113 17.16 -31.51 -27.51
CA LYS A 113 18.44 -31.11 -26.91
C LYS A 113 18.28 -30.49 -25.53
N THR A 114 17.21 -29.74 -25.32
CA THR A 114 16.92 -29.02 -24.07
C THR A 114 15.50 -29.33 -23.61
N VAL A 115 14.50 -28.59 -24.09
CA VAL A 115 13.09 -28.85 -23.84
C VAL A 115 12.34 -28.97 -25.16
N CYS A 116 11.15 -29.60 -25.13
CA CYS A 116 10.28 -29.66 -26.31
C CYS A 116 9.58 -28.32 -26.59
N ILE A 117 8.98 -28.20 -27.78
CA ILE A 117 8.22 -27.02 -28.18
C ILE A 117 7.08 -26.70 -27.20
N HIS A 118 6.47 -27.73 -26.59
CA HIS A 118 5.39 -27.55 -25.63
C HIS A 118 5.84 -26.79 -24.39
N VAL A 119 6.97 -27.18 -23.79
CA VAL A 119 7.56 -26.50 -22.62
C VAL A 119 8.00 -25.09 -23.01
N CYS A 120 8.74 -24.93 -24.10
CA CYS A 120 9.23 -23.63 -24.56
C CYS A 120 8.09 -22.61 -24.79
N ARG A 121 7.00 -23.03 -25.45
CA ARG A 121 5.84 -22.17 -25.72
C ARG A 121 5.00 -21.92 -24.48
N THR A 122 4.94 -22.88 -23.56
CA THR A 122 4.29 -22.70 -22.26
C THR A 122 5.02 -21.64 -21.45
N LEU A 123 6.35 -21.72 -21.32
CA LEU A 123 7.15 -20.71 -20.63
C LEU A 123 6.96 -19.31 -21.22
N SER A 124 6.97 -19.21 -22.56
CA SER A 124 6.72 -17.94 -23.25
C SER A 124 5.34 -17.32 -22.95
N ARG A 125 4.36 -18.17 -22.59
CA ARG A 125 2.97 -17.75 -22.32
C ARG A 125 2.70 -17.52 -20.82
N LEU A 126 3.41 -18.24 -19.95
CA LEU A 126 3.38 -18.05 -18.50
C LEU A 126 4.20 -16.82 -18.07
N LEU A 127 5.18 -16.40 -18.88
CA LEU A 127 6.08 -15.26 -18.63
C LEU A 127 5.89 -14.16 -19.69
N PRO A 128 4.72 -13.46 -19.71
CA PRO A 128 4.55 -12.28 -20.53
C PRO A 128 5.60 -11.21 -20.15
N SER A 129 5.78 -10.19 -21.02
CA SER A 129 6.96 -9.29 -21.01
C SER A 129 7.39 -8.67 -19.69
N ASN A 130 6.54 -8.63 -18.67
CA ASN A 130 6.83 -8.01 -17.37
C ASN A 130 6.53 -8.94 -16.16
N SER A 131 6.25 -10.24 -16.34
CA SER A 131 5.99 -11.17 -15.22
C SER A 131 7.03 -12.29 -15.20
N THR A 132 7.67 -12.44 -14.04
CA THR A 132 8.70 -13.44 -13.73
C THR A 132 8.32 -14.31 -12.51
N ASP A 133 7.22 -13.96 -11.85
CA ASP A 133 6.73 -14.44 -10.56
C ASP A 133 5.77 -15.64 -10.67
N TYR A 134 5.55 -16.17 -11.88
CA TYR A 134 4.57 -17.25 -12.07
C TYR A 134 4.84 -18.49 -11.20
N PHE A 135 6.09 -18.90 -11.04
CA PHE A 135 6.45 -20.07 -10.21
C PHE A 135 6.57 -19.73 -8.72
N GLU A 136 6.91 -18.48 -8.40
CA GLU A 136 6.96 -17.97 -7.02
C GLU A 136 5.63 -18.17 -6.29
N GLN A 137 4.51 -17.96 -6.98
CA GLN A 137 3.18 -18.17 -6.38
C GLN A 137 2.94 -19.62 -5.91
N TYR A 138 3.68 -20.60 -6.45
CA TYR A 138 3.59 -22.00 -6.08
C TYR A 138 4.77 -22.48 -5.23
N SER A 139 5.68 -21.58 -4.83
CA SER A 139 6.69 -21.87 -3.81
C SER A 139 6.04 -22.35 -2.51
N PRO A 140 6.77 -23.00 -1.58
CA PRO A 140 6.20 -23.48 -0.32
C PRO A 140 5.44 -22.41 0.50
N GLN A 141 5.80 -21.13 0.32
CA GLN A 141 5.19 -19.97 0.98
C GLN A 141 4.37 -19.08 0.01
N GLY A 142 4.28 -19.46 -1.26
CA GLY A 142 3.55 -18.73 -2.29
C GLY A 142 2.04 -18.81 -2.12
N ILE A 143 1.33 -17.79 -2.63
CA ILE A 143 -0.12 -17.63 -2.47
C ILE A 143 -0.92 -18.80 -3.05
N GLY A 144 -0.45 -19.43 -4.13
CA GLY A 144 -1.06 -20.62 -4.74
C GLY A 144 -0.97 -21.84 -3.86
N SER A 145 0.20 -22.10 -3.26
CA SER A 145 0.40 -23.21 -2.32
C SER A 145 -0.48 -23.08 -1.08
N ILE A 146 -0.60 -21.85 -0.56
CA ILE A 146 -1.45 -21.54 0.59
C ILE A 146 -2.92 -21.68 0.22
N ALA A 147 -3.34 -21.19 -0.95
CA ALA A 147 -4.73 -21.27 -1.39
C ALA A 147 -5.21 -22.71 -1.64
N VAL A 148 -4.32 -23.59 -2.14
CA VAL A 148 -4.60 -25.02 -2.27
C VAL A 148 -4.81 -25.69 -0.91
N LYS A 149 -4.02 -25.32 0.11
CA LYS A 149 -4.18 -25.82 1.49
C LYS A 149 -5.40 -25.23 2.21
N HIS A 150 -5.77 -23.98 1.90
CA HIS A 150 -6.80 -23.23 2.60
C HIS A 150 -7.90 -22.67 1.66
N PRO A 151 -8.59 -23.53 0.88
CA PRO A 151 -9.54 -23.09 -0.14
C PRO A 151 -10.75 -22.32 0.41
N ALA A 152 -11.02 -22.42 1.71
CA ALA A 152 -12.08 -21.65 2.37
C ALA A 152 -11.81 -20.13 2.41
N TYR A 153 -10.55 -19.70 2.23
CA TYR A 153 -10.13 -18.30 2.34
C TYR A 153 -9.79 -17.64 1.00
N PHE A 154 -9.79 -18.39 -0.10
CA PHE A 154 -9.41 -17.88 -1.42
C PHE A 154 -10.46 -18.17 -2.48
N ASP A 155 -10.74 -17.19 -3.34
CA ASP A 155 -11.41 -17.37 -4.61
C ASP A 155 -10.39 -17.80 -5.66
N LYS A 156 -10.69 -18.91 -6.35
CA LYS A 156 -9.89 -19.44 -7.45
C LYS A 156 -10.40 -18.85 -8.76
N HIS A 157 -9.63 -17.93 -9.35
CA HIS A 157 -9.89 -17.42 -10.68
C HIS A 157 -9.11 -18.26 -11.69
N THR A 158 -9.82 -18.93 -12.60
CA THR A 158 -9.20 -19.72 -13.66
C THR A 158 -9.38 -18.96 -14.97
N SER A 159 -8.29 -18.48 -15.57
CA SER A 159 -8.29 -17.97 -16.93
C SER A 159 -7.83 -19.06 -17.91
N SER A 160 -7.76 -18.74 -19.20
CA SER A 160 -7.18 -19.67 -20.18
C SER A 160 -5.68 -19.88 -20.00
N THR A 161 -4.98 -19.03 -19.25
CA THR A 161 -3.50 -19.05 -19.16
C THR A 161 -2.95 -19.10 -17.75
N PHE A 162 -3.73 -18.70 -16.76
CA PHE A 162 -3.29 -18.64 -15.38
C PHE A 162 -4.40 -19.08 -14.43
N ILE A 163 -3.98 -19.60 -13.29
CA ILE A 163 -4.82 -19.69 -12.10
C ILE A 163 -4.31 -18.62 -11.16
N THR A 164 -5.18 -17.70 -10.77
CA THR A 164 -4.89 -16.74 -9.72
C THR A 164 -5.78 -17.03 -8.54
N TYR A 165 -5.22 -16.92 -7.35
CA TYR A 165 -5.97 -17.02 -6.11
C TYR A 165 -6.07 -15.62 -5.52
N SER A 166 -7.28 -15.17 -5.24
CA SER A 166 -7.52 -13.92 -4.53
C SER A 166 -8.14 -14.23 -3.17
N PRO A 167 -7.83 -13.51 -2.09
CA PRO A 167 -8.52 -13.71 -0.82
C PRO A 167 -10.04 -13.44 -0.97
N LYS A 168 -10.88 -14.33 -0.43
CA LYS A 168 -12.34 -14.14 -0.42
C LYS A 168 -12.66 -12.86 0.35
N LYS A 169 -13.22 -11.85 -0.33
CA LYS A 169 -13.74 -10.64 0.31
C LYS A 169 -14.95 -11.04 1.17
N ARG A 170 -14.76 -11.24 2.48
CA ARG A 170 -15.89 -11.24 3.42
C ARG A 170 -16.34 -9.79 3.61
N GLU A 171 -17.60 -9.61 3.24
CA GLU A 171 -18.42 -8.41 3.26
C GLU A 171 -18.26 -7.58 4.54
N GLU A 172 -18.10 -6.26 4.40
CA GLU A 172 -19.14 -5.30 4.76
C GLU A 172 -18.65 -3.85 4.52
N ASP A 173 -19.30 -3.18 3.56
CA ASP A 173 -19.77 -1.79 3.60
C ASP A 173 -21.15 -1.89 2.88
N ILE A 174 -22.29 -1.34 3.32
CA ILE A 174 -22.67 0.09 3.42
C ILE A 174 -24.03 0.24 4.19
N TYR A 175 -24.08 1.09 5.24
CA TYR A 175 -24.98 2.24 5.63
C TYR A 175 -26.56 2.20 5.52
N ARG A 176 -27.46 2.85 6.33
CA ARG A 176 -27.59 4.27 6.79
C ARG A 176 -28.90 4.59 7.63
N PHE A 177 -28.83 5.59 8.57
CA PHE A 177 -29.81 6.55 9.20
C PHE A 177 -31.19 6.15 9.85
N SER A 178 -31.36 6.43 11.15
CA SER A 178 -32.28 7.46 11.72
C SER A 178 -32.33 7.45 13.28
N GLN A 179 -32.50 8.64 13.89
CA GLN A 179 -32.84 8.94 15.31
C GLN A 179 -31.69 8.85 16.34
N THR A 180 -31.32 9.83 17.15
CA THR A 180 -31.90 11.14 17.55
C THR A 180 -30.77 12.06 18.07
N GLU A 181 -30.92 13.36 17.87
CA GLU A 181 -30.20 14.37 18.67
C GLU A 181 -30.73 14.41 20.11
N LEU A 182 -29.89 14.94 21.02
CA LEU A 182 -30.18 15.44 22.37
C LEU A 182 -30.20 14.43 23.54
N SER A 183 -29.03 14.24 24.19
CA SER A 183 -28.99 13.80 25.60
C SER A 183 -27.82 14.34 26.46
N TYR A 184 -27.08 15.37 26.03
CA TYR A 184 -25.90 15.87 26.78
C TYR A 184 -25.90 17.35 27.15
N LEU A 185 -27.00 18.08 26.98
CA LEU A 185 -27.10 19.47 27.41
C LEU A 185 -27.55 19.55 28.87
N THR A 186 -26.64 19.93 29.77
CA THR A 186 -26.96 20.30 31.15
C THR A 186 -27.02 21.81 31.34
N ALA A 187 -27.71 22.28 32.39
CA ALA A 187 -27.95 23.69 32.69
C ALA A 187 -26.68 24.54 32.90
N ASP A 188 -25.52 23.91 33.12
CA ASP A 188 -24.25 24.62 33.35
C ASP A 188 -23.60 25.16 32.07
N HIS A 189 -24.01 24.69 30.90
CA HIS A 189 -23.53 25.21 29.61
C HIS A 189 -23.98 26.66 29.33
N PHE A 190 -24.99 27.16 30.06
CA PHE A 190 -25.52 28.51 29.90
C PHE A 190 -24.86 29.56 30.82
N LYS A 191 -23.85 29.19 31.61
CA LYS A 191 -23.15 30.09 32.54
C LYS A 191 -21.77 30.55 32.04
N LEU A 192 -21.43 30.29 30.77
CA LEU A 192 -20.15 30.69 30.19
C LEU A 192 -20.16 32.19 29.82
N PRO A 193 -19.15 33.00 30.22
CA PRO A 193 -19.12 34.42 29.91
C PRO A 193 -18.91 34.67 28.41
N ALA A 194 -19.64 35.65 27.88
CA ALA A 194 -19.58 36.04 26.48
C ALA A 194 -18.27 36.76 26.15
N SER A 195 -17.59 36.31 25.09
CA SER A 195 -16.48 37.03 24.48
C SER A 195 -16.98 38.37 23.93
N THR A 196 -16.23 39.45 24.18
CA THR A 196 -16.48 40.77 23.58
C THR A 196 -16.49 40.69 22.05
N PRO A 197 -17.43 41.36 21.36
CA PRO A 197 -17.55 41.30 19.91
C PRO A 197 -16.38 42.03 19.23
N LYS A 198 -15.74 41.31 18.30
CA LYS A 198 -14.77 41.87 17.35
C LYS A 198 -15.52 42.73 16.31
N PRO A 199 -14.83 43.70 15.67
CA PRO A 199 -15.44 44.56 14.65
C PRO A 199 -16.11 43.76 13.53
N ILE A 200 -17.28 44.25 13.12
CA ILE A 200 -18.17 43.64 12.13
C ILE A 200 -17.54 43.73 10.73
N ARG A 201 -17.45 42.59 10.02
CA ARG A 201 -16.95 42.51 8.65
C ARG A 201 -17.83 41.59 7.81
N ASP A 202 -18.02 41.92 6.53
CA ASP A 202 -18.77 41.09 5.57
C ASP A 202 -17.92 39.96 4.94
N LYS A 203 -16.61 40.01 5.18
CA LYS A 203 -15.61 39.00 4.79
C LYS A 203 -14.87 38.49 6.01
N GLU A 204 -14.51 37.21 6.01
CA GLU A 204 -13.70 36.58 7.06
C GLU A 204 -12.59 35.70 6.48
N ALA A 205 -11.43 35.69 7.15
CA ALA A 205 -10.35 34.76 6.83
C ALA A 205 -10.66 33.36 7.36
N LEU A 206 -10.50 32.37 6.49
CA LEU A 206 -10.75 30.94 6.72
C LEU A 206 -9.46 30.16 6.50
N PHE A 207 -9.31 29.04 7.19
CA PHE A 207 -8.20 28.11 6.97
C PHE A 207 -8.71 26.84 6.32
N ILE A 208 -8.01 26.43 5.28
CA ILE A 208 -8.33 25.24 4.52
C ILE A 208 -7.18 24.25 4.69
N ILE A 209 -7.48 23.07 5.20
CA ILE A 209 -6.60 21.91 5.12
C ILE A 209 -6.78 21.32 3.74
N LEU A 210 -5.75 21.44 2.90
CA LEU A 210 -5.71 20.76 1.63
C LEU A 210 -5.48 19.28 1.87
N THR A 211 -6.44 18.50 1.40
CA THR A 211 -6.43 17.04 1.40
C THR A 211 -6.21 16.56 -0.03
N SER A 212 -5.42 15.53 -0.18
CA SER A 212 -4.96 15.03 -1.47
C SER A 212 -6.03 14.23 -2.18
N TYR A 213 -6.14 14.42 -3.48
CA TYR A 213 -6.80 13.42 -4.32
C TYR A 213 -5.76 12.36 -4.72
N ARG A 214 -6.02 11.09 -4.39
CA ARG A 214 -5.17 9.94 -4.76
C ARG A 214 -3.70 10.02 -4.31
N ARG A 215 -3.42 10.70 -3.18
CA ARG A 215 -2.07 10.82 -2.60
C ARG A 215 -1.05 11.47 -3.56
N GLU A 216 -1.51 12.36 -4.43
CA GLU A 216 -0.62 13.10 -5.36
C GLU A 216 0.25 14.15 -4.64
N ARG A 217 -0.15 14.56 -3.43
CA ARG A 217 0.50 15.61 -2.62
C ARG A 217 0.31 15.39 -1.12
N LEU A 218 1.30 15.77 -0.32
CA LEU A 218 1.19 15.82 1.14
C LEU A 218 0.23 16.95 1.57
N PRO A 219 -0.43 16.85 2.74
CA PRO A 219 -1.38 17.88 3.16
C PRO A 219 -0.66 19.17 3.57
N ALA A 220 -1.31 20.30 3.27
CA ALA A 220 -0.84 21.64 3.63
C ALA A 220 -2.01 22.52 4.09
N ILE A 221 -1.69 23.59 4.81
CA ILE A 221 -2.65 24.59 5.24
C ILE A 221 -2.62 25.75 4.25
N ILE A 222 -3.79 26.16 3.74
CA ILE A 222 -3.88 27.31 2.86
C ILE A 222 -4.96 28.29 3.36
N PRO A 223 -4.63 29.59 3.46
CA PRO A 223 -5.62 30.60 3.80
C PRO A 223 -6.56 30.88 2.62
N CYS A 224 -7.82 31.12 2.94
CA CYS A 224 -8.87 31.49 1.99
C CYS A 224 -9.76 32.56 2.61
N ALA A 225 -10.37 33.40 1.81
CA ALA A 225 -11.37 34.36 2.31
C ALA A 225 -12.80 33.84 2.02
N GLY A 226 -13.73 34.09 2.94
CA GLY A 226 -15.14 33.76 2.77
C GLY A 226 -16.02 34.99 2.88
N LEU A 227 -17.01 35.10 2.00
CA LEU A 227 -18.14 36.03 2.16
C LEU A 227 -19.18 35.40 3.07
N LEU A 228 -19.63 36.15 4.07
CA LEU A 228 -20.61 35.66 5.04
C LEU A 228 -22.04 35.73 4.49
N THR A 229 -22.90 34.86 5.00
CA THR A 229 -24.35 34.98 4.81
C THR A 229 -24.90 36.19 5.58
N LYS A 230 -26.14 36.62 5.30
CA LYS A 230 -26.73 37.83 5.92
C LYS A 230 -26.87 37.70 7.45
N ASP A 231 -27.17 36.49 7.91
CA ASP A 231 -27.22 36.07 9.32
C ASP A 231 -25.81 35.84 9.93
N ARG A 232 -24.76 35.84 9.10
CA ARG A 232 -23.34 35.70 9.46
C ARG A 232 -22.95 34.38 10.11
N GLU A 233 -23.86 33.42 10.16
CA GLU A 233 -23.59 32.09 10.70
C GLU A 233 -22.89 31.18 9.68
N GLY A 234 -23.06 31.45 8.38
CA GLY A 234 -22.56 30.62 7.30
C GLY A 234 -21.64 31.34 6.31
N ILE A 235 -20.96 30.54 5.48
CA ILE A 235 -20.22 31.03 4.33
C ILE A 235 -21.14 31.01 3.10
N LYS A 236 -21.44 32.20 2.58
CA LYS A 236 -22.17 32.38 1.33
C LYS A 236 -21.33 31.87 0.16
N GLN A 237 -20.09 32.35 0.08
CA GLN A 237 -19.17 32.08 -1.02
C GLN A 237 -17.72 32.04 -0.54
N PHE A 238 -16.94 31.09 -1.04
CA PHE A 238 -15.49 31.07 -0.89
C PHE A 238 -14.83 31.89 -2.01
N LEU A 239 -13.86 32.71 -1.64
CA LEU A 239 -13.04 33.52 -2.55
C LEU A 239 -11.79 32.73 -2.95
N PRO A 240 -11.01 33.21 -3.95
CA PRO A 240 -9.73 32.60 -4.30
C PRO A 240 -8.79 32.45 -3.10
N PHE A 241 -7.93 31.42 -3.15
CA PHE A 241 -6.89 31.21 -2.14
C PHE A 241 -5.98 32.43 -2.05
N LEU A 242 -5.59 32.79 -0.83
CA LEU A 242 -4.79 33.99 -0.61
C LEU A 242 -3.33 33.69 -0.94
N SER A 243 -2.75 34.48 -1.84
CA SER A 243 -1.44 34.20 -2.44
C SER A 243 -0.24 34.64 -1.57
N GLY A 244 -0.46 34.85 -0.28
CA GLY A 244 0.54 35.39 0.64
C GLY A 244 0.90 36.88 0.44
N ALA A 245 0.55 37.46 -0.72
CA ALA A 245 0.68 38.89 -1.03
C ALA A 245 -0.49 39.73 -0.51
N ASP A 246 -1.61 39.11 -0.13
CA ASP A 246 -2.87 39.77 0.26
C ASP A 246 -2.87 40.31 1.71
N LYS A 247 -1.69 40.58 2.28
CA LYS A 247 -1.50 41.07 3.66
C LYS A 247 -2.19 42.43 3.96
N LYS A 248 -2.72 43.13 2.94
CA LYS A 248 -3.12 44.54 3.04
C LYS A 248 -4.58 44.78 3.44
N ASP A 249 -5.44 43.75 3.48
CA ASP A 249 -6.88 44.00 3.66
C ASP A 249 -7.33 44.10 5.12
N GLY A 250 -6.40 44.01 6.09
CA GLY A 250 -6.68 44.03 7.52
C GLY A 250 -7.56 42.87 8.00
N LEU A 251 -7.85 41.90 7.12
CA LEU A 251 -8.85 40.83 7.28
C LEU A 251 -8.45 39.77 8.32
N MET A 252 -7.16 39.64 8.58
CA MET A 252 -6.56 38.61 9.44
C MET A 252 -6.18 39.18 10.82
N THR A 253 -6.29 38.33 11.84
CA THR A 253 -5.72 38.57 13.18
C THR A 253 -4.26 38.07 13.26
N GLY A 254 -3.57 38.32 14.37
CA GLY A 254 -2.17 37.89 14.57
C GLY A 254 -1.96 36.38 14.34
N ASP A 255 -2.77 35.55 14.99
CA ASP A 255 -2.77 34.08 14.81
C ASP A 255 -3.00 33.67 13.34
N GLN A 256 -3.86 34.41 12.62
CA GLN A 256 -4.19 34.11 11.23
C GLN A 256 -3.06 34.50 10.27
N HIS A 257 -2.30 35.56 10.59
CA HIS A 257 -1.08 35.89 9.87
C HIS A 257 0.00 34.84 10.08
N GLN A 258 0.16 34.35 11.32
CA GLN A 258 1.11 33.27 11.61
C GLN A 258 0.74 31.98 10.87
N LEU A 259 -0.53 31.55 10.92
CA LEU A 259 -0.99 30.37 10.17
C LEU A 259 -0.81 30.53 8.66
N THR A 260 -1.02 31.73 8.12
CA THR A 260 -0.78 32.02 6.71
C THR A 260 0.69 31.84 6.34
N SER A 261 1.60 32.35 7.18
CA SER A 261 3.05 32.18 6.98
C SER A 261 3.47 30.71 7.04
N LEU A 262 2.97 29.95 8.02
CA LEU A 262 3.21 28.52 8.12
C LEU A 262 2.67 27.77 6.90
N GLY A 263 1.45 28.06 6.48
CA GLY A 263 0.82 27.43 5.32
C GLY A 263 1.58 27.67 4.00
N LEU A 264 2.11 28.88 3.79
CA LEU A 264 2.96 29.18 2.64
C LEU A 264 4.29 28.42 2.67
N ALA A 265 4.89 28.27 3.86
CA ALA A 265 6.09 27.46 4.02
C ALA A 265 5.81 25.97 3.72
N MET A 266 4.70 25.44 4.22
CA MET A 266 4.25 24.08 3.91
C MET A 266 4.06 23.89 2.40
N TRP A 267 3.38 24.82 1.74
CA TRP A 267 3.08 24.72 0.32
C TRP A 267 4.34 24.57 -0.54
N LYS A 268 5.38 25.37 -0.25
CA LYS A 268 6.67 25.29 -0.95
C LYS A 268 7.36 23.93 -0.81
N LEU A 269 7.16 23.25 0.32
CA LEU A 269 7.69 21.89 0.55
C LEU A 269 6.85 20.85 -0.17
N VAL A 270 5.52 20.96 -0.08
CA VAL A 270 4.58 20.05 -0.75
C VAL A 270 4.73 20.07 -2.28
N GLU A 271 5.15 21.20 -2.88
CA GLU A 271 5.45 21.25 -4.32
C GLU A 271 6.67 20.43 -4.73
N LYS A 272 7.57 20.11 -3.80
CA LYS A 272 8.80 19.36 -4.04
C LYS A 272 8.71 17.90 -3.59
N LEU A 273 7.90 17.63 -2.57
CA LEU A 273 7.77 16.32 -1.96
C LEU A 273 6.75 15.45 -2.70
N PRO A 274 6.99 14.13 -2.81
CA PRO A 274 5.98 13.20 -3.27
C PRO A 274 4.84 13.08 -2.25
N GLY A 275 3.64 12.75 -2.72
CA GLY A 275 2.43 12.72 -1.89
C GLY A 275 2.20 11.46 -1.06
N SER A 276 3.08 10.47 -1.15
CA SER A 276 3.01 9.20 -0.41
C SER A 276 4.35 8.85 0.20
N PHE A 277 4.33 8.26 1.41
CA PHE A 277 5.54 7.73 2.04
C PHE A 277 6.22 6.60 1.24
N ARG A 278 5.50 5.97 0.29
CA ARG A 278 6.07 4.95 -0.61
C ARG A 278 7.10 5.51 -1.57
N ASP A 279 6.93 6.77 -1.95
CA ASP A 279 7.74 7.45 -2.95
C ASP A 279 8.81 8.35 -2.31
N ILE A 280 8.80 8.46 -0.96
CA ILE A 280 9.81 9.18 -0.18
C ILE A 280 11.12 8.38 -0.19
N THR A 281 12.22 9.10 -0.32
CA THR A 281 13.59 8.56 -0.34
C THR A 281 14.43 9.32 0.68
N ALA A 282 15.68 8.89 0.92
CA ALA A 282 16.60 9.56 1.83
C ALA A 282 16.87 11.03 1.45
N GLU A 283 16.75 11.38 0.17
CA GLU A 283 16.94 12.75 -0.33
C GLU A 283 15.82 13.70 0.13
N HIS A 284 14.66 13.17 0.53
CA HIS A 284 13.48 13.94 0.94
C HIS A 284 13.35 14.08 2.47
N GLU A 285 14.26 13.48 3.25
CA GLU A 285 14.11 13.34 4.70
C GLU A 285 14.08 14.70 5.41
N GLU A 286 14.95 15.63 5.01
CA GLU A 286 15.04 16.97 5.61
C GLU A 286 13.78 17.79 5.33
N GLU A 287 13.32 17.86 4.09
CA GLU A 287 12.10 18.58 3.73
C GLU A 287 10.85 17.96 4.38
N LEU A 288 10.81 16.63 4.51
CA LEU A 288 9.71 15.93 5.15
C LEU A 288 9.64 16.23 6.66
N LEU A 289 10.80 16.23 7.33
CA LEU A 289 10.91 16.64 8.73
C LEU A 289 10.51 18.10 8.92
N GLN A 290 10.96 18.98 8.03
CA GLN A 290 10.58 20.38 8.05
C GLN A 290 9.06 20.55 7.89
N LEU A 291 8.44 19.84 6.95
CA LEU A 291 7.01 19.90 6.72
C LEU A 291 6.21 19.42 7.94
N PHE A 292 6.65 18.33 8.57
CA PHE A 292 6.01 17.82 9.79
C PHE A 292 6.16 18.80 10.96
N THR A 293 7.33 19.42 11.11
CA THR A 293 7.57 20.45 12.14
C THR A 293 6.64 21.64 11.98
N LEU A 294 6.43 22.12 10.74
CA LEU A 294 5.47 23.18 10.45
C LEU A 294 4.04 22.78 10.86
N TRP A 295 3.67 21.51 10.70
CA TRP A 295 2.38 20.98 11.12
C TRP A 295 2.24 20.99 12.65
N GLU A 296 3.31 20.64 13.38
CA GLU A 296 3.34 20.73 14.84
C GLU A 296 3.20 22.17 15.35
N GLU A 297 3.89 23.13 14.71
CA GLU A 297 3.78 24.55 15.02
C GLU A 297 2.39 25.11 14.72
N ALA A 298 1.76 24.66 13.63
CA ALA A 298 0.43 25.13 13.23
C ALA A 298 -0.70 24.58 14.10
N LEU A 299 -0.54 23.37 14.64
CA LEU A 299 -1.58 22.66 15.39
C LEU A 299 -2.24 23.49 16.52
N PRO A 300 -1.50 24.11 17.46
CA PRO A 300 -2.10 24.88 18.55
C PRO A 300 -2.86 26.13 18.07
N ILE A 301 -2.52 26.66 16.90
CA ILE A 301 -3.19 27.83 16.32
C ILE A 301 -4.44 27.39 15.55
N LEU A 302 -4.35 26.27 14.82
CA LEU A 302 -5.46 25.66 14.10
C LEU A 302 -6.60 25.23 15.03
N SER A 303 -6.28 24.65 16.20
CA SER A 303 -7.30 24.17 17.15
C SER A 303 -8.17 25.29 17.73
N ARG A 304 -7.72 26.55 17.63
CA ARG A 304 -8.43 27.75 18.09
C ARG A 304 -9.26 28.41 16.99
N GLN A 305 -9.10 27.99 15.73
CA GLN A 305 -9.85 28.56 14.62
C GLN A 305 -11.28 28.01 14.64
N GLN A 306 -12.27 28.91 14.64
CA GLN A 306 -13.68 28.51 14.60
C GLN A 306 -14.12 28.03 13.21
N ARG A 307 -13.41 28.46 12.16
CA ARG A 307 -13.80 28.23 10.76
C ARG A 307 -12.68 27.54 9.99
N LEU A 308 -12.63 26.24 10.22
CA LEU A 308 -11.71 25.33 9.58
C LEU A 308 -12.46 24.41 8.63
N TYR A 309 -11.90 24.23 7.45
CA TYR A 309 -12.45 23.36 6.42
C TYR A 309 -11.37 22.45 5.86
N SER A 310 -11.73 21.23 5.51
CA SER A 310 -10.93 20.39 4.62
C SER A 310 -11.42 20.55 3.19
N TYR A 311 -10.49 20.71 2.25
CA TYR A 311 -10.78 20.77 0.83
C TYR A 311 -10.02 19.67 0.11
N ARG A 312 -10.72 18.87 -0.67
CA ARG A 312 -10.07 17.86 -1.51
C ARG A 312 -9.58 18.51 -2.78
N LEU A 313 -8.26 18.68 -2.90
CA LEU A 313 -7.64 19.22 -4.09
C LEU A 313 -7.69 18.17 -5.20
N GLY A 314 -8.74 18.22 -6.01
CA GLY A 314 -8.93 17.35 -7.18
C GLY A 314 -8.04 17.77 -8.35
N TRP A 315 -8.57 17.75 -9.57
CA TRP A 315 -7.86 18.07 -10.83
C TRP A 315 -7.28 19.50 -10.95
N VAL A 316 -7.51 20.35 -9.95
CA VAL A 316 -7.06 21.75 -9.95
C VAL A 316 -5.62 21.79 -9.46
N ARG A 317 -4.67 21.86 -10.40
CA ARG A 317 -3.23 21.88 -10.11
C ARG A 317 -2.76 23.19 -9.49
N ASP A 318 -3.50 24.28 -9.69
CA ASP A 318 -3.14 25.64 -9.29
C ASP A 318 -4.18 26.31 -8.38
N LEU A 319 -3.71 26.98 -7.32
CA LEU A 319 -4.55 27.67 -6.34
C LEU A 319 -5.17 28.99 -6.85
N LYS A 320 -5.23 29.17 -8.18
CA LYS A 320 -5.69 30.42 -8.81
C LYS A 320 -7.21 30.54 -8.82
N ARG A 321 -7.92 29.42 -8.71
CA ARG A 321 -9.38 29.38 -8.72
C ARG A 321 -9.93 29.29 -7.29
N PRO A 322 -11.11 29.87 -7.02
CA PRO A 322 -11.78 29.68 -5.74
C PRO A 322 -12.15 28.20 -5.53
N PRO A 323 -12.12 27.71 -4.29
CA PRO A 323 -12.52 26.34 -4.00
C PRO A 323 -14.01 26.14 -4.25
N HIS A 324 -14.36 24.97 -4.78
CA HIS A 324 -15.75 24.57 -4.98
C HIS A 324 -16.41 24.28 -3.63
N LYS A 325 -17.53 24.95 -3.33
CA LYS A 325 -18.26 24.81 -2.07
C LYS A 325 -18.67 23.38 -1.73
N GLN A 326 -18.99 22.56 -2.75
CA GLN A 326 -19.37 21.15 -2.56
C GLN A 326 -18.23 20.25 -2.09
N ASP A 327 -16.97 20.68 -2.30
CA ASP A 327 -15.77 19.94 -1.91
C ASP A 327 -15.15 20.49 -0.62
N MET A 328 -15.85 21.42 0.05
CA MET A 328 -15.47 22.03 1.31
C MET A 328 -16.24 21.38 2.45
N TYR A 329 -15.52 20.72 3.34
CA TYR A 329 -16.12 20.04 4.50
C TYR A 329 -15.64 20.72 5.78
N SER A 330 -16.56 21.14 6.64
CA SER A 330 -16.17 21.68 7.95
C SER A 330 -15.46 20.61 8.76
N CYS A 331 -14.38 20.98 9.42
CA CYS A 331 -13.62 20.07 10.26
C CYS A 331 -13.14 20.75 11.53
N ARG A 332 -12.67 19.94 12.48
CA ARG A 332 -12.07 20.40 13.73
C ARG A 332 -10.72 19.73 13.91
N ILE A 333 -9.80 20.43 14.52
CA ILE A 333 -8.47 19.90 14.86
C ILE A 333 -8.45 19.52 16.34
N SER A 334 -8.05 18.28 16.60
CA SER A 334 -7.81 17.81 17.95
C SER A 334 -6.38 18.17 18.37
N MET A 335 -6.23 18.63 19.61
CA MET A 335 -4.92 18.77 20.25
C MET A 335 -4.39 17.43 20.78
N GLU A 336 -5.24 16.40 20.80
CA GLU A 336 -4.86 15.09 21.29
C GLU A 336 -4.09 14.34 20.23
N ARG A 337 -3.01 13.69 20.67
CA ARG A 337 -2.15 12.89 19.82
C ARG A 337 -2.56 11.43 19.87
N PRO A 338 -2.93 10.82 18.73
CA PRO A 338 -3.16 9.39 18.68
C PRO A 338 -1.87 8.64 18.99
N VAL A 339 -1.98 7.64 19.86
CA VAL A 339 -0.92 6.68 20.15
C VAL A 339 -1.11 5.48 19.24
N LEU A 340 -0.09 5.21 18.42
CA LEU A 340 -0.07 4.03 17.56
C LEU A 340 0.27 2.77 18.34
N SER A 341 -0.50 1.73 18.08
CA SER A 341 -0.26 0.37 18.53
C SER A 341 -0.65 -0.60 17.42
N PHE A 342 -0.31 -1.88 17.57
CA PHE A 342 -0.68 -2.89 16.61
C PHE A 342 -1.45 -4.01 17.27
N VAL A 343 -2.33 -4.65 16.51
CA VAL A 343 -3.06 -5.84 16.93
C VAL A 343 -2.56 -7.01 16.12
N LEU A 344 -2.21 -8.10 16.80
CA LEU A 344 -1.97 -9.41 16.20
C LEU A 344 -3.04 -10.36 16.73
N LYS A 345 -4.01 -10.69 15.89
CA LYS A 345 -5.15 -11.53 16.25
C LYS A 345 -5.00 -12.93 15.68
N ASP A 346 -4.89 -13.95 16.53
CA ASP A 346 -4.90 -15.35 16.11
C ASP A 346 -6.33 -15.78 15.72
N CYS A 347 -6.47 -16.16 14.46
CA CYS A 347 -7.71 -16.64 13.83
C CYS A 347 -7.66 -18.16 13.57
N GLY A 348 -6.76 -18.89 14.23
CA GLY A 348 -6.61 -20.35 14.13
C GLY A 348 -5.59 -20.76 13.07
N ALA A 349 -5.91 -20.62 11.78
CA ALA A 349 -5.00 -20.98 10.68
C ALA A 349 -4.07 -19.82 10.26
N CYS A 350 -4.44 -18.59 10.62
CA CYS A 350 -3.70 -17.38 10.28
C CYS A 350 -3.81 -16.36 11.42
N TYR A 351 -2.97 -15.32 11.34
CA TYR A 351 -3.05 -14.12 12.15
C TYR A 351 -3.59 -12.96 11.32
N HIS A 352 -4.38 -12.09 11.92
CA HIS A 352 -4.66 -10.77 11.36
C HIS A 352 -3.78 -9.74 12.05
N PHE A 353 -2.98 -9.00 11.29
CA PHE A 353 -2.12 -7.95 11.78
C PHE A 353 -2.58 -6.59 11.24
N TYR A 354 -2.77 -5.59 12.11
CA TYR A 354 -3.21 -4.26 11.68
C TYR A 354 -2.86 -3.17 12.71
N PRO A 355 -2.68 -1.92 12.27
CA PRO A 355 -2.49 -0.77 13.17
C PRO A 355 -3.80 -0.40 13.89
N GLU A 356 -3.67 0.10 15.10
CA GLU A 356 -4.76 0.61 15.92
C GLU A 356 -4.31 1.90 16.63
N LEU A 357 -5.08 2.97 16.43
CA LEU A 357 -4.82 4.28 17.01
C LEU A 357 -5.66 4.49 18.26
N HIS A 358 -5.06 5.03 19.31
CA HIS A 358 -5.73 5.30 20.57
C HIS A 358 -5.63 6.77 20.97
N VAL A 359 -6.75 7.32 21.45
CA VAL A 359 -6.80 8.68 22.00
C VAL A 359 -7.38 8.58 23.41
N ARG A 360 -6.63 9.05 24.42
CA ARG A 360 -6.94 8.88 25.85
C ARG A 360 -7.29 7.43 26.22
N GLY A 361 -6.57 6.47 25.66
CA GLY A 361 -6.79 5.04 25.89
C GLY A 361 -8.01 4.44 25.19
N LYS A 362 -8.79 5.21 24.44
CA LYS A 362 -9.92 4.70 23.63
C LYS A 362 -9.46 4.47 22.20
N CYS A 363 -9.79 3.32 21.63
CA CYS A 363 -9.52 3.00 20.23
C CYS A 363 -10.32 3.93 19.31
N LEU A 364 -9.63 4.53 18.33
CA LEU A 364 -10.20 5.30 17.23
C LEU A 364 -10.67 4.34 16.13
N SER A 365 -11.63 3.45 16.40
CA SER A 365 -12.11 2.51 15.39
C SER A 365 -12.71 3.23 14.17
N GLY A 366 -12.34 2.84 12.96
CA GLY A 366 -12.88 3.40 11.72
C GLY A 366 -12.29 4.76 11.32
N PHE A 367 -11.10 5.09 11.82
CA PHE A 367 -10.37 6.27 11.37
C PHE A 367 -10.05 6.18 9.86
N LEU A 368 -10.13 7.32 9.19
CA LEU A 368 -9.70 7.48 7.80
C LEU A 368 -8.27 8.02 7.79
N HIS A 369 -7.37 7.35 7.08
CA HIS A 369 -5.97 7.75 6.89
C HIS A 369 -5.73 8.14 5.43
N ASN A 370 -6.66 8.89 4.85
CA ASN A 370 -6.56 9.32 3.46
C ASN A 370 -5.39 10.29 3.24
N GLU A 371 -4.92 10.93 4.31
CA GLU A 371 -3.90 11.96 4.28
C GLU A 371 -2.65 11.51 5.07
N PRO A 372 -1.45 11.68 4.50
CA PRO A 372 -0.19 11.58 5.22
C PRO A 372 -0.19 12.50 6.46
N PHE A 373 0.42 12.08 7.56
CA PHE A 373 0.46 12.78 8.87
C PHE A 373 -0.86 12.88 9.64
N ILE A 374 -2.02 12.89 8.99
CA ILE A 374 -3.29 13.23 9.62
C ILE A 374 -4.32 12.11 9.43
N VAL A 375 -4.88 11.65 10.54
CA VAL A 375 -6.05 10.77 10.53
C VAL A 375 -7.30 11.56 10.87
N SER A 376 -8.45 11.14 10.36
CA SER A 376 -9.73 11.77 10.67
C SER A 376 -10.78 10.76 11.14
N LEU A 377 -11.61 11.19 12.09
CA LEU A 377 -12.78 10.46 12.56
C LEU A 377 -13.90 11.47 12.80
N ASN A 378 -15.04 11.29 12.12
CA ASN A 378 -16.21 12.18 12.25
C ASN A 378 -15.87 13.68 12.09
N ALA A 379 -15.11 14.02 11.05
CA ALA A 379 -14.62 15.38 10.76
C ALA A 379 -13.69 15.99 11.85
N VAL A 380 -13.22 15.20 12.81
CA VAL A 380 -12.14 15.57 13.72
C VAL A 380 -10.82 15.03 13.18
N TYR A 381 -9.86 15.93 12.98
CA TYR A 381 -8.55 15.65 12.42
C TYR A 381 -7.53 15.57 13.56
N TYR A 382 -6.69 14.54 13.52
CA TYR A 382 -5.65 14.26 14.50
C TYR A 382 -4.32 14.14 13.78
N LEU A 383 -3.39 15.03 14.10
CA LEU A 383 -2.02 14.93 13.63
C LEU A 383 -1.31 13.83 14.44
N LEU A 384 -0.72 12.87 13.73
CA LEU A 384 0.00 11.74 14.31
C LEU A 384 1.21 12.22 15.12
N SER A 385 1.68 11.37 16.03
CA SER A 385 2.69 11.77 17.03
C SER A 385 4.11 11.87 16.48
N SER A 386 4.37 11.27 15.31
CA SER A 386 5.68 11.32 14.66
C SER A 386 5.59 11.01 13.17
N LEU A 387 6.66 11.30 12.42
CA LEU A 387 6.82 10.83 11.05
C LEU A 387 6.80 9.30 10.93
N ARG A 388 7.36 8.60 11.92
CA ARG A 388 7.35 7.14 11.94
C ARG A 388 5.92 6.61 12.06
N ASP A 389 5.11 7.20 12.93
CA ASP A 389 3.70 6.84 13.09
C ASP A 389 2.93 7.13 11.81
N ALA A 390 3.19 8.28 11.17
CA ALA A 390 2.59 8.64 9.89
C ALA A 390 2.92 7.65 8.77
N ALA A 391 4.20 7.28 8.64
CA ALA A 391 4.62 6.28 7.66
C ALA A 391 3.97 4.92 7.95
N LEU A 392 3.97 4.45 9.20
CA LEU A 392 3.42 3.15 9.55
C LEU A 392 1.90 3.08 9.37
N VAL A 393 1.16 4.13 9.70
CA VAL A 393 -0.30 4.19 9.48
C VAL A 393 -0.63 4.15 7.98
N GLU A 394 0.20 4.75 7.12
CA GLU A 394 -0.02 4.72 5.67
C GLU A 394 0.43 3.39 5.01
N LEU A 395 1.56 2.84 5.45
CA LEU A 395 2.22 1.72 4.79
C LEU A 395 1.75 0.35 5.31
N VAL A 396 1.38 0.26 6.59
CA VAL A 396 0.95 -0.99 7.22
C VAL A 396 -0.57 -1.12 7.09
N GLU A 397 -1.01 -1.68 5.97
CA GLU A 397 -2.40 -2.09 5.80
C GLU A 397 -2.72 -3.33 6.65
N LYS A 398 -4.01 -3.65 6.79
CA LYS A 398 -4.44 -4.88 7.46
C LYS A 398 -3.97 -6.10 6.67
N GLN A 399 -3.13 -6.92 7.29
CA GLN A 399 -2.56 -8.12 6.68
C GLN A 399 -3.15 -9.40 7.29
N ILE A 400 -3.26 -10.44 6.47
CA ILE A 400 -3.55 -11.81 6.89
C ILE A 400 -2.25 -12.60 6.71
N VAL A 401 -1.70 -13.11 7.81
CA VAL A 401 -0.42 -13.83 7.85
C VAL A 401 -0.70 -15.29 8.20
N PHE A 402 -0.44 -16.22 7.29
CA PHE A 402 -0.62 -17.65 7.59
C PHE A 402 0.45 -18.16 8.54
N LYS A 403 0.15 -19.20 9.32
CA LYS A 403 1.09 -19.72 10.35
C LYS A 403 2.41 -20.20 9.74
N GLU A 404 2.39 -20.70 8.51
CA GLU A 404 3.56 -21.11 7.74
C GLU A 404 4.47 -19.94 7.36
N GLN A 405 3.94 -18.73 7.25
CA GLN A 405 4.68 -17.51 6.94
C GLN A 405 5.09 -16.74 8.21
N PHE A 406 4.65 -17.18 9.40
CA PHE A 406 4.78 -16.42 10.62
C PHE A 406 6.24 -16.19 11.03
N ALA A 407 7.13 -17.16 10.82
CA ALA A 407 8.54 -17.01 11.18
C ALA A 407 9.22 -15.86 10.41
N GLN A 408 8.96 -15.77 9.10
CA GLN A 408 9.48 -14.70 8.26
C GLN A 408 8.83 -13.36 8.60
N PHE A 409 7.49 -13.33 8.69
CA PHE A 409 6.75 -12.14 9.12
C PHE A 409 7.22 -11.61 10.49
N GLU A 410 7.54 -12.52 11.41
CA GLU A 410 8.03 -12.14 12.73
C GLU A 410 9.38 -11.42 12.64
N GLN A 411 10.30 -11.95 11.82
CA GLN A 411 11.63 -11.36 11.66
C GLN A 411 11.59 -10.03 10.91
N GLU A 412 10.85 -9.95 9.81
CA GLU A 412 10.90 -8.80 8.88
C GLU A 412 10.01 -7.64 9.33
N ILE A 413 8.86 -7.92 9.93
CA ILE A 413 7.83 -6.91 10.23
C ILE A 413 7.56 -6.82 11.73
N LEU A 414 7.23 -7.95 12.38
CA LEU A 414 6.73 -7.92 13.75
C LEU A 414 7.79 -7.53 14.77
N ALA A 415 9.01 -8.06 14.67
CA ALA A 415 10.08 -7.79 15.62
C ALA A 415 10.54 -6.32 15.57
N PRO A 416 10.78 -5.72 14.38
CA PRO A 416 11.02 -4.27 14.27
C PRO A 416 9.88 -3.44 14.87
N ILE A 417 8.62 -3.84 14.65
CA ILE A 417 7.47 -3.14 15.24
C ILE A 417 7.44 -3.30 16.76
N LYS A 418 7.62 -4.52 17.30
CA LYS A 418 7.65 -4.80 18.75
C LYS A 418 8.76 -4.03 19.49
N ALA A 419 9.86 -3.69 18.81
CA ALA A 419 10.94 -2.91 19.39
C ALA A 419 10.54 -1.46 19.71
N HIS A 420 9.51 -0.92 19.06
CA HIS A 420 9.11 0.47 19.19
C HIS A 420 7.64 0.68 19.56
N TYR A 421 6.79 -0.31 19.35
CA TYR A 421 5.34 -0.21 19.50
C TYR A 421 4.77 -1.36 20.32
N LYS A 422 3.72 -1.04 21.07
CA LYS A 422 2.92 -2.06 21.74
C LYS A 422 2.19 -2.91 20.70
N VAL A 423 2.34 -4.23 20.79
CA VAL A 423 1.57 -5.20 20.01
C VAL A 423 0.63 -5.97 20.94
N ASN A 424 -0.68 -5.78 20.74
CA ASN A 424 -1.73 -6.47 21.48
C ASN A 424 -1.99 -7.84 20.83
N LEU A 425 -1.68 -8.93 21.54
CA LEU A 425 -2.02 -10.28 21.09
C LEU A 425 -3.46 -10.62 21.47
N ILE A 426 -4.29 -10.96 20.49
CA ILE A 426 -5.67 -11.39 20.72
C ILE A 426 -5.82 -12.84 20.28
N THR A 427 -5.97 -13.75 21.23
CA THR A 427 -6.26 -15.16 20.94
C THR A 427 -7.78 -15.36 20.90
N GLN A 428 -8.33 -15.83 19.78
CA GLN A 428 -9.73 -16.26 19.79
C GLN A 428 -9.87 -17.47 20.73
N LYS A 429 -10.68 -17.33 21.79
CA LYS A 429 -11.12 -18.50 22.55
C LYS A 429 -11.87 -19.43 21.59
N PRO A 430 -11.56 -20.73 21.54
CA PRO A 430 -12.29 -21.66 20.69
C PRO A 430 -13.78 -21.56 21.03
N LYS A 431 -14.62 -21.30 20.03
CA LYS A 431 -16.08 -21.43 20.20
C LYS A 431 -16.32 -22.87 20.66
N ARG A 432 -16.67 -23.05 21.94
CA ARG A 432 -17.20 -24.34 22.43
C ARG A 432 -18.41 -24.64 21.54
N LYS A 433 -18.29 -25.69 20.73
CA LYS A 433 -19.42 -26.23 19.96
C LYS A 433 -20.41 -26.88 20.91
#